data_AF-A0A7V9VD10-F1
#
_entry.id   AF-A0A7V9VD10-F1
#
_cell.length_a   1.000
_cell.length_b   1.000
_cell.length_c   1.000
_cell.angle_alpha   90.00
_cell.angle_beta   90.00
_cell.angle_gamma   90.00
#
_symmetry.space_group_name_H-M   'P 1'
#
loop_
_entity.id
_entity.type
_entity.pdbx_description
1 polymer ?
#
loop_
_entity_poly.entity_id
_entity_poly.type
_entity_poly.pdbx_seq_one_letter_code
_entity_poly.pdbx_strand_id
1 'polypeptide(L)'
;TENMFGDILTDEASMLAGSIGLLPSASLGAPRPGSEGRRFGLYEPIHGSAPDIAGQGKANPVGTILSAAMMLRWSLGLPDAADAVERAVETTIAAGVGTPDIGGRATTDVVGEAIVAAVAAM
;
A
#
# COMPACT_ATOMS: atom_id res chain seq x y z
N THR A 1 -11.84 10.65 -15.05
CA THR A 1 -12.64 11.56 -14.21
C THR A 1 -11.83 12.84 -14.09
N GLU A 2 -12.45 14.01 -13.93
CA GLU A 2 -11.67 15.22 -13.61
C GLU A 2 -11.09 15.06 -12.20
N ASN A 3 -9.80 15.41 -12.06
CA ASN A 3 -8.93 15.13 -10.92
C ASN A 3 -9.62 15.24 -9.53
N MET A 4 -10.42 16.28 -9.32
CA MET A 4 -11.07 16.52 -8.02
C MET A 4 -12.12 15.49 -7.61
N PHE A 5 -12.88 14.91 -8.55
CA PHE A 5 -13.86 13.90 -8.19
C PHE A 5 -13.19 12.56 -7.86
N GLY A 6 -12.00 12.31 -8.41
CA GLY A 6 -11.16 11.19 -7.99
C GLY A 6 -10.77 11.32 -6.53
N ASP A 7 -10.14 12.45 -6.17
CA ASP A 7 -9.66 12.72 -4.81
C ASP A 7 -10.77 12.64 -3.76
N ILE A 8 -11.92 13.28 -4.00
CA ILE A 8 -13.05 13.27 -3.05
C ILE A 8 -13.59 11.84 -2.84
N LEU A 9 -13.75 11.07 -3.92
CA LEU A 9 -14.29 9.72 -3.83
C LEU A 9 -13.29 8.74 -3.21
N THR A 10 -11.98 8.92 -3.46
CA THR A 10 -10.96 8.07 -2.83
C THR A 10 -10.82 8.37 -1.34
N ASP A 11 -10.94 9.63 -0.93
CA ASP A 11 -10.95 10.01 0.49
C ASP A 11 -12.22 9.51 1.20
N GLU A 12 -13.40 9.59 0.58
CA GLU A 12 -14.62 8.99 1.15
C GLU A 12 -14.54 7.46 1.24
N ALA A 13 -14.01 6.78 0.21
CA ALA A 13 -13.80 5.33 0.23
C ALA A 13 -12.79 4.90 1.31
N SER A 14 -11.80 5.74 1.61
CA SER A 14 -10.82 5.49 2.66
C SER A 14 -11.40 5.43 4.06
N MET A 15 -12.45 6.20 4.33
CA MET A 15 -13.16 6.15 5.60
C MET A 15 -13.92 4.84 5.78
N LEU A 16 -14.39 4.23 4.69
CA LEU A 16 -15.04 2.90 4.73
C LEU A 16 -14.04 1.77 5.00
N ALA A 17 -12.78 1.91 4.56
CA ALA A 17 -11.71 0.95 4.77
C ALA A 17 -11.16 0.95 6.22
N GLY A 18 -11.55 1.93 7.04
CA GLY A 18 -11.18 2.02 8.46
C GLY A 18 -9.86 2.73 8.75
N SER A 19 -8.97 2.92 7.76
CA SER A 19 -7.79 3.80 7.86
C SER A 19 -7.24 4.21 6.49
N ILE A 20 -6.91 5.49 6.32
CA ILE A 20 -6.17 6.01 5.15
C ILE A 20 -4.76 5.38 5.07
N GLY A 21 -4.19 4.97 6.20
CA GLY A 21 -2.87 4.33 6.27
C GLY A 21 -2.77 3.00 5.49
N LEU A 22 -3.92 2.40 5.16
CA LEU A 22 -3.98 1.16 4.39
C LEU A 22 -4.00 1.37 2.88
N LEU A 23 -4.25 2.60 2.39
CA LEU A 23 -4.59 2.79 0.99
C LEU A 23 -3.38 3.07 0.09
N PRO A 24 -3.13 2.21 -0.92
CA PRO A 24 -2.16 2.48 -1.96
C PRO A 24 -2.73 3.37 -3.07
N SER A 25 -1.85 3.93 -3.91
CA SER A 25 -2.23 4.62 -5.14
C SER A 25 -1.21 4.40 -6.26
N ALA A 26 -1.68 4.55 -7.50
CA ALA A 26 -0.87 4.46 -8.70
C ALA A 26 -1.35 5.45 -9.78
N SER A 27 -0.45 6.32 -10.21
CA SER A 27 -0.62 7.18 -11.37
C SER A 27 0.06 6.56 -12.59
N LEU A 28 -0.72 5.91 -13.45
CA LEU A 28 -0.23 5.11 -14.57
C LEU A 28 -0.23 5.88 -15.89
N GLY A 29 0.91 5.86 -16.58
CA GLY A 29 1.03 6.30 -17.96
C GLY A 29 0.35 5.34 -18.95
N ALA A 30 0.21 5.79 -20.19
CA ALA A 30 -0.28 4.95 -21.28
C ALA A 30 0.64 3.74 -21.51
N PRO A 31 0.10 2.58 -21.93
CA PRO A 31 0.90 1.45 -22.38
C PRO A 31 1.86 1.88 -23.50
N ARG A 32 3.12 1.47 -23.41
CA ARG A 32 4.12 1.74 -24.46
C ARG A 32 4.19 0.57 -25.45
N PRO A 33 4.33 0.83 -26.77
CA PRO A 33 4.59 -0.25 -27.72
C PRO A 33 5.82 -1.07 -27.32
N GLY A 34 5.70 -2.39 -27.34
CA GLY A 34 6.79 -3.30 -26.94
C GLY A 34 7.01 -3.47 -25.44
N SER A 35 6.16 -2.91 -24.57
CA SER A 35 6.29 -3.09 -23.12
C SER A 35 5.60 -4.34 -22.57
N GLU A 36 5.00 -5.18 -23.43
CA GLU A 36 4.21 -6.35 -23.02
C GLU A 36 3.09 -5.98 -22.02
N GLY A 37 2.47 -4.82 -22.22
CA GLY A 37 1.39 -4.32 -21.35
C GLY A 37 1.86 -3.59 -20.09
N ARG A 38 3.17 -3.58 -19.79
CA ARG A 38 3.74 -2.81 -18.67
C ARG A 38 3.56 -1.31 -18.87
N ARG A 39 3.37 -0.59 -17.77
CA ARG A 39 3.12 0.86 -17.74
C ARG A 39 4.17 1.55 -16.89
N PHE A 40 4.66 2.70 -17.34
CA PHE A 40 5.41 3.59 -16.45
C PHE A 40 4.42 4.27 -15.49
N GLY A 41 4.75 4.38 -14.21
CA GLY A 41 3.86 5.00 -13.24
C GLY A 41 4.57 5.52 -12.00
N LEU A 42 3.88 6.40 -11.28
CA LEU A 42 4.23 6.87 -9.95
C LEU A 42 3.35 6.12 -8.93
N TYR A 43 3.96 5.59 -7.88
CA TYR A 43 3.30 4.78 -6.85
C TYR A 43 3.60 5.38 -5.50
N GLU A 44 2.55 5.69 -4.74
CA GLU A 44 2.65 6.39 -3.46
C GLU A 44 1.46 6.01 -2.58
N PRO A 45 1.57 6.02 -1.25
CA PRO A 45 0.39 5.89 -0.40
C PRO A 45 -0.53 7.11 -0.58
N ILE A 46 -1.82 6.96 -0.28
CA ILE A 46 -2.76 8.11 -0.30
C ILE A 46 -2.50 9.06 0.89
N HIS A 47 -2.01 8.53 2.01
CA HIS A 47 -1.78 9.35 3.20
C HIS A 47 -0.69 10.41 2.96
N GLY A 48 -0.85 11.57 3.61
CA GLY A 48 0.16 12.63 3.63
C GLY A 48 1.39 12.30 4.50
N SER A 49 2.19 13.32 4.79
CA SER A 49 3.47 13.18 5.49
C SER A 49 3.38 12.91 7.00
N ALA A 50 2.21 13.12 7.62
CA ALA A 50 1.96 12.92 9.05
C ALA A 50 3.09 13.47 9.97
N PRO A 51 3.39 14.78 9.91
CA PRO A 51 4.57 15.37 10.55
C PRO A 51 4.57 15.27 12.08
N ASP A 52 3.39 15.15 12.69
CA ASP A 52 3.19 14.99 14.13
C ASP A 52 3.66 13.64 14.68
N ILE A 53 3.79 12.61 13.83
CA ILE A 53 4.28 11.27 14.20
C ILE A 53 5.60 10.88 13.51
N ALA A 54 6.19 11.78 12.71
CA ALA A 54 7.44 11.54 12.02
C ALA A 54 8.57 11.18 13.01
N GLY A 55 9.32 10.12 12.70
CA GLY A 55 10.42 9.62 13.54
C GLY A 55 10.00 8.87 14.81
N GLN A 56 8.71 8.61 15.03
CA GLN A 56 8.21 7.95 16.24
C GLN A 56 7.89 6.46 16.06
N GLY A 57 8.10 5.90 14.87
CA GLY A 57 7.78 4.49 14.58
C GLY A 57 6.30 4.14 14.70
N LYS A 58 5.42 5.13 14.50
CA LYS A 58 3.95 4.98 14.61
C LYS A 58 3.22 4.94 13.27
N ALA A 59 3.88 5.33 12.19
CA ALA A 59 3.26 5.39 10.87
C ALA A 59 2.88 3.99 10.39
N ASN A 60 1.71 3.85 9.77
CA ASN A 60 1.28 2.61 9.14
C ASN A 60 2.04 2.42 7.81
N PRO A 61 2.87 1.37 7.65
CA PRO A 61 3.64 1.19 6.41
C PRO A 61 2.80 0.59 5.27
N VAL A 62 1.59 0.10 5.54
CA VAL A 62 0.82 -0.75 4.63
C VAL A 62 0.51 -0.06 3.30
N GLY A 63 0.02 1.18 3.30
CA GLY A 63 -0.28 1.90 2.06
C GLY A 63 0.93 2.00 1.13
N THR A 64 2.11 2.27 1.68
CA THR A 64 3.36 2.34 0.90
C THR A 64 3.75 0.96 0.35
N ILE A 65 3.64 -0.09 1.17
CA ILE A 65 3.96 -1.47 0.77
C ILE A 65 3.01 -1.94 -0.35
N LEU A 66 1.72 -1.66 -0.23
CA LEU A 66 0.74 -2.01 -1.27
C LEU A 66 0.92 -1.18 -2.55
N SER A 67 1.40 0.07 -2.46
CA SER A 67 1.82 0.84 -3.64
C SER A 67 3.02 0.20 -4.33
N ALA A 68 3.96 -0.40 -3.58
CA ALA A 68 5.03 -1.20 -4.16
C ALA A 68 4.50 -2.50 -4.82
N ALA A 69 3.45 -3.13 -4.28
CA ALA A 69 2.78 -4.25 -4.93
C ALA A 69 2.14 -3.85 -6.28
N MET A 70 1.48 -2.68 -6.33
CA MET A 70 1.00 -2.10 -7.59
C MET A 70 2.15 -1.88 -8.60
N MET A 71 3.31 -1.41 -8.14
CA MET A 71 4.50 -1.24 -8.99
C MET A 71 5.00 -2.57 -9.57
N LEU A 72 5.10 -3.61 -8.73
CA LEU A 72 5.45 -4.97 -9.17
C LEU A 72 4.51 -5.44 -10.28
N ARG A 73 3.20 -5.25 -10.09
CA ARG A 73 2.17 -5.65 -11.05
C ARG A 73 2.24 -4.88 -12.36
N TRP A 74 2.21 -3.54 -12.30
CA TRP A 74 1.95 -2.70 -13.47
C TRP A 74 3.22 -2.26 -14.19
N SER A 75 4.28 -1.92 -13.47
CA SER A 75 5.54 -1.46 -14.06
C SER A 75 6.51 -2.60 -14.33
N LEU A 76 6.58 -3.57 -13.44
CA LEU A 76 7.62 -4.61 -13.49
C LEU A 76 7.14 -5.91 -14.13
N GLY A 77 5.83 -6.10 -14.29
CA GLY A 77 5.26 -7.31 -14.90
C GLY A 77 5.44 -8.54 -14.02
N LEU A 78 5.40 -8.35 -12.69
CA LEU A 78 5.59 -9.39 -11.67
C LEU A 78 4.30 -9.57 -10.85
N PRO A 79 3.20 -10.07 -11.46
CA PRO A 79 1.91 -10.21 -10.78
C PRO A 79 1.99 -11.19 -9.60
N ASP A 80 2.71 -12.30 -9.73
CA ASP A 80 2.82 -13.30 -8.66
C ASP A 80 3.52 -12.73 -7.42
N ALA A 81 4.53 -11.87 -7.62
CA ALA A 81 5.21 -11.17 -6.53
C ALA A 81 4.30 -10.12 -5.88
N ALA A 82 3.49 -9.41 -6.67
CA ALA A 82 2.50 -8.48 -6.16
C ALA A 82 1.45 -9.21 -5.29
N ASP A 83 0.91 -10.32 -5.79
CA ASP A 83 -0.06 -11.16 -5.06
C ASP A 83 0.53 -11.70 -3.75
N ALA A 84 1.81 -12.08 -3.73
CA ALA A 84 2.49 -12.53 -2.51
C ALA A 84 2.58 -11.40 -1.47
N VAL A 85 2.93 -10.17 -1.87
CA VAL A 85 2.96 -9.00 -0.97
C VAL A 85 1.56 -8.67 -0.45
N GLU A 86 0.55 -8.67 -1.31
CA GLU A 86 -0.85 -8.38 -0.94
C GLU A 86 -1.37 -9.41 0.07
N ARG A 87 -1.16 -10.71 -0.18
CA ARG A 87 -1.51 -11.78 0.76
C ARG A 87 -0.75 -11.69 2.08
N ALA A 88 0.51 -11.24 2.05
CA ALA A 88 1.32 -11.13 3.25
C ALA A 88 0.78 -10.02 4.15
N VAL A 89 0.43 -8.86 3.57
CA VAL A 89 -0.26 -7.78 4.27
C VAL A 89 -1.59 -8.27 4.87
N GLU A 90 -2.42 -8.95 4.08
CA GLU A 90 -3.70 -9.50 4.56
C GLU A 90 -3.50 -10.46 5.74
N THR A 91 -2.53 -11.38 5.62
CA THR A 91 -2.21 -12.36 6.67
C THR A 91 -1.72 -11.69 7.94
N THR A 92 -0.83 -10.69 7.83
CA THR A 92 -0.29 -9.94 8.97
C THR A 92 -1.40 -9.19 9.72
N ILE A 93 -2.28 -8.50 9.00
CA ILE A 93 -3.40 -7.77 9.60
C ILE A 93 -4.42 -8.74 10.21
N ALA A 94 -4.75 -9.84 9.53
CA ALA A 94 -5.66 -10.86 10.04
C ALA A 94 -5.14 -11.55 11.30
N ALA A 95 -3.82 -11.64 11.46
CA ALA A 95 -3.17 -12.10 12.70
C ALA A 95 -3.18 -11.06 13.84
N GLY A 96 -3.78 -9.88 13.64
CA GLY A 96 -3.88 -8.81 14.61
C GLY A 96 -2.62 -7.95 14.75
N VAL A 97 -1.66 -8.07 13.83
CA VAL A 97 -0.43 -7.28 13.82
C VAL A 97 -0.68 -6.00 13.02
N GLY A 98 -1.10 -4.95 13.72
CA GLY A 98 -1.42 -3.65 13.13
C GLY A 98 -0.89 -2.47 13.93
N THR A 99 -0.71 -1.33 13.26
CA THR A 99 -0.37 -0.05 13.87
C THR A 99 -1.58 0.59 14.58
N PRO A 100 -1.38 1.62 15.42
CA PRO A 100 -2.45 2.22 16.22
C PRO A 100 -3.64 2.79 15.44
N ASP A 101 -3.42 3.25 14.21
CA ASP A 101 -4.47 3.80 13.33
C ASP A 101 -5.53 2.77 12.92
N ILE A 102 -5.20 1.48 12.95
CA ILE A 102 -6.14 0.37 12.71
C ILE A 102 -6.49 -0.40 13.99
N GLY A 103 -6.32 0.24 15.15
CA GLY A 103 -6.66 -0.33 16.46
C GLY A 103 -5.64 -1.33 17.02
N GLY A 104 -4.48 -1.48 16.36
CA GLY A 104 -3.39 -2.33 16.82
C GLY A 104 -2.44 -1.63 17.80
N ARG A 105 -1.32 -2.29 18.11
CA ARG A 105 -0.29 -1.80 19.05
C ARG A 105 1.14 -1.94 18.52
N ALA A 106 1.29 -2.45 17.30
CA ALA A 106 2.60 -2.65 16.69
C ALA A 106 3.20 -1.30 16.25
N THR A 107 4.53 -1.23 16.25
CA THR A 107 5.27 -0.13 15.61
C THR A 107 5.39 -0.38 14.11
N THR A 108 5.77 0.66 13.36
CA THR A 108 6.04 0.58 11.92
C THR A 108 6.96 -0.59 11.57
N ASP A 109 8.07 -0.74 12.29
CA ASP A 109 9.06 -1.78 12.02
C ASP A 109 8.51 -3.18 12.28
N VAL A 110 7.75 -3.37 13.37
CA VAL A 110 7.14 -4.66 13.70
C VAL A 110 6.15 -5.09 12.63
N VAL A 111 5.34 -4.16 12.11
CA VAL A 111 4.44 -4.48 10.98
C VAL A 111 5.23 -4.84 9.73
N GLY A 112 6.27 -4.07 9.41
CA GLY A 112 7.14 -4.35 8.25
C GLY A 112 7.83 -5.72 8.33
N GLU A 113 8.42 -6.05 9.47
CA GLU A 113 9.05 -7.35 9.72
C GLU A 113 8.06 -8.51 9.64
N ALA A 114 6.85 -8.32 10.19
CA ALA A 114 5.81 -9.34 10.11
C ALA A 114 5.35 -9.61 8.68
N ILE A 115 5.25 -8.57 7.84
CA ILE A 115 4.93 -8.72 6.41
C ILE A 115 6.07 -9.44 5.69
N VAL A 116 7.33 -9.08 5.94
CA VAL A 116 8.50 -9.77 5.36
C VAL A 116 8.50 -11.26 5.72
N ALA A 117 8.26 -11.58 6.99
CA ALA A 117 8.16 -12.96 7.45
C ALA A 117 7.02 -13.72 6.78
N ALA A 118 5.86 -13.07 6.59
CA ALA A 118 4.72 -13.66 5.90
C ALA A 118 5.02 -13.95 4.42
N VAL A 119 5.71 -13.04 3.70
CA VAL A 119 6.16 -13.28 2.32
C VAL A 119 7.12 -14.47 2.26
N ALA A 120 8.07 -14.57 3.19
CA ALA A 120 9.06 -15.64 3.21
C ALA A 120 8.49 -17.04 3.51
N ALA A 121 7.26 -17.10 4.02
CA ALA A 121 6.57 -18.34 4.35
C ALA A 121 5.65 -18.86 3.21
N MET A 122 5.58 -18.16 2.07
CA MET A 122 4.74 -18.50 0.91
C MET A 122 5.44 -19.39 -0.13
#